data_AF-A0A543GGP1-F1
#
_entry.id   AF-A0A543GGP1-F1
#
_cell.length_a   1.000
_cell.length_b   1.000
_cell.length_c   1.000
_cell.angle_alpha   90.00
_cell.angle_beta   90.00
_cell.angle_gamma   90.00
#
_symmetry.space_group_name_H-M   'P 1'
#
loop_
_entity.id
_entity.type
_entity.pdbx_description
1 polymer ?
#
loop_
_entity_poly.entity_id
_entity_poly.type
_entity_poly.pdbx_seq_one_letter_code
_entity_poly.pdbx_strand_id
1 'polypeptide(L)' 'MDNTACPLCALERTPADATGLAWSSQHEPDGSITWICPTCTRAQLWRIEALLAVASPTAPAAPVPMRRAA' A
#
# COMPACT_ATOMS: atom_id res chain seq x y z
N MET A 1 6.47 10.22 11.75
CA MET A 1 6.51 11.11 10.59
C MET A 1 5.76 10.39 9.49
N ASP A 2 4.54 10.84 9.22
CA ASP A 2 3.70 10.26 8.18
C ASP A 2 4.45 10.34 6.85
N ASN A 3 4.64 9.20 6.18
CA ASN A 3 5.28 9.18 4.88
C ASN A 3 4.37 9.93 3.90
N THR A 4 4.80 11.11 3.42
CA THR A 4 3.99 11.99 2.59
C THR A 4 3.96 11.57 1.13
N ALA A 5 4.87 10.70 0.68
CA ALA A 5 4.90 10.23 -0.70
C ALA A 5 4.21 8.86 -0.85
N CYS A 6 3.54 8.66 -1.98
CA CYS A 6 3.02 7.35 -2.35
C CYS A 6 4.19 6.37 -2.50
N PRO A 7 4.21 5.25 -1.75
CA PRO A 7 5.36 4.36 -1.74
C PRO A 7 5.54 3.55 -3.03
N LEU A 8 4.56 3.57 -3.94
CA LEU A 8 4.56 2.83 -5.20
C LEU A 8 5.05 3.68 -6.39
N CYS A 9 4.84 4.99 -6.36
CA CYS A 9 5.14 5.87 -7.49
C CYS A 9 5.81 7.20 -7.10
N ALA A 10 6.09 7.41 -5.81
CA ALA A 10 6.69 8.63 -5.26
C ALA A 10 5.90 9.92 -5.50
N LEU A 11 4.61 9.83 -5.83
CA LEU A 11 3.74 11.01 -5.90
C LEU A 11 3.58 11.61 -4.49
N GLU A 12 3.85 12.90 -4.33
CA GLU A 12 3.67 13.60 -3.05
C GLU A 12 2.19 13.81 -2.72
N ARG A 13 1.83 13.54 -1.46
CA ARG A 13 0.52 13.84 -0.88
C ARG A 13 0.57 15.22 -0.24
N THR A 14 -0.20 16.15 -0.79
CA THR A 14 -0.27 17.52 -0.29
C THR A 14 -1.30 17.65 0.84
N PRO A 15 -1.29 18.75 1.61
CA PRO A 15 -2.35 19.01 2.59
C PRO A 15 -3.76 19.08 1.98
N ALA A 16 -3.89 19.52 0.73
CA ALA A 16 -5.18 19.52 0.02
C ALA A 16 -5.70 18.10 -0.19
N ASP A 17 -4.83 17.17 -0.53
CA ASP A 17 -5.15 15.74 -0.66
C ASP A 17 -5.61 15.11 0.67
N ALA A 18 -5.11 15.61 1.80
CA ALA A 18 -5.49 15.09 3.12
C ALA A 18 -6.95 15.40 3.48
N THR A 19 -7.52 16.45 2.89
CA THR A 19 -8.94 16.80 3.06
C THR A 19 -9.86 16.05 2.10
N GLY A 20 -9.29 15.40 1.07
CA GLY A 20 -10.02 14.66 0.05
C GLY A 20 -10.06 13.14 0.31
N LEU A 21 -11.11 12.48 -0.18
CA LEU A 21 -11.26 11.02 -0.13
C LEU A 21 -10.47 10.27 -1.22
N ALA A 22 -9.62 10.96 -1.98
CA ALA A 22 -8.93 10.40 -3.14
C ALA A 22 -7.79 9.45 -2.78
N TRP A 23 -7.18 9.61 -1.60
CA TRP A 23 -6.06 8.78 -1.13
C TRP A 23 -6.55 7.69 -0.19
N SER A 24 -6.00 6.49 -0.34
CA SER A 24 -6.32 5.35 0.51
C SER A 24 -5.28 5.20 1.62
N SER A 25 -5.71 4.96 2.86
CA SER A 25 -4.81 4.57 3.94
C SER A 25 -4.59 3.06 3.91
N GLN A 26 -3.34 2.64 4.09
CA GLN A 26 -2.96 1.28 4.42
C GLN A 26 -2.42 1.28 5.85
N HIS A 27 -2.97 0.38 6.67
CA HIS A 27 -2.59 0.23 8.07
C HIS A 27 -1.59 -0.92 8.16
N GLU A 28 -0.39 -0.62 8.61
CA GLU A 28 0.70 -1.59 8.72
C GLU A 28 0.64 -2.35 10.07
N PRO A 29 1.25 -3.54 10.18
CA PRO A 29 1.24 -4.34 11.41
C PRO A 29 1.90 -3.66 12.62
N ASP A 30 2.83 -2.73 12.38
CA ASP A 30 3.50 -1.93 13.42
C ASP A 30 2.65 -0.74 13.89
N GLY A 31 1.43 -0.58 13.36
CA GLY A 31 0.52 0.51 13.66
C GLY A 31 0.78 1.78 12.86
N SER A 32 1.79 1.80 11.98
CA SER A 32 2.01 2.93 11.07
C SER A 32 0.95 2.97 9.96
N ILE A 33 0.77 4.16 9.39
CA ILE A 33 -0.15 4.37 8.27
C ILE A 33 0.66 4.83 7.07
N THR A 34 0.49 4.13 5.95
CA THR A 34 0.99 4.53 4.64
C THR A 34 -0.17 5.03 3.77
N TRP A 35 0.10 6.01 2.93
CA TRP A 35 -0.92 6.60 2.04
C TRP A 35 -0.62 6.26 0.58
N ILE A 36 -1.62 5.71 -0.11
CA ILE A 36 -1.50 5.26 -1.50
C ILE A 36 -2.34 6.18 -2.39
N CYS A 37 -1.74 6.66 -3.48
CA CYS A 37 -2.39 7.57 -4.41
C CYS A 37 -3.50 6.86 -5.20
N PRO A 38 -4.51 7.60 -5.71
CA PRO A 38 -5.68 7.01 -6.38
C PRO A 38 -5.32 6.09 -7.56
N THR A 39 -4.30 6.47 -8.35
CA THR A 39 -3.82 5.68 -9.48
C THR A 39 -3.27 4.32 -9.04
N CYS A 40 -2.42 4.32 -8.00
CA CYS A 40 -1.82 3.10 -7.47
C CYS A 40 -2.83 2.24 -6.73
N THR A 41 -3.78 2.83 -5.98
CA THR A 41 -4.90 2.08 -5.38
C THR A 41 -5.68 1.36 -6.47
N ARG A 42 -6.03 2.04 -7.57
CA ARG A 42 -6.77 1.43 -8.67
C ARG A 42 -5.99 0.29 -9.35
N ALA A 43 -4.68 0.41 -9.49
CA ALA A 43 -3.83 -0.66 -10.01
C ALA A 43 -3.73 -1.89 -9.07
N GLN A 44 -4.04 -1.70 -7.79
CA GLN A 44 -3.96 -2.71 -6.73
C GLN A 44 -5.34 -3.21 -6.25
N LEU A 45 -6.44 -2.75 -6.86
CA LEU A 45 -7.81 -3.09 -6.46
C LEU A 45 -8.03 -4.60 -6.31
N TRP A 46 -7.48 -5.38 -7.23
CA TRP A 46 -7.58 -6.85 -7.17
C TRP A 46 -7.02 -7.45 -5.88
N ARG A 47 -5.98 -6.85 -5.26
CA ARG A 47 -5.44 -7.31 -3.99
C ARG A 47 -6.42 -7.05 -2.86
N ILE A 48 -7.01 -5.86 -2.85
CA ILE A 48 -8.02 -5.47 -1.86
C ILE A 48 -9.23 -6.41 -1.95
N GLU A 49 -9.73 -6.65 -3.16
CA GLU A 49 -10.84 -7.58 -3.42
C GLU A 49 -10.51 -9.03 -3.02
N ALA A 50 -9.26 -9.44 -3.16
CA ALA A 50 -8.76 -10.74 -2.74
C ALA A 50 -8.37 -10.80 -1.25
N LEU A 51 -8.61 -9.74 -0.47
CA LEU A 51 -8.20 -9.61 0.94
C LEU A 51 -6.69 -9.83 1.16
N LEU A 52 -5.89 -9.44 0.17
CA LEU A 52 -4.43 -9.46 0.21
C LEU A 52 -3.90 -8.10 0.64
N ALA A 53 -2.74 -8.11 1.32
CA ALA A 53 -2.01 -6.87 1.60
C ALA A 53 -1.66 -6.15 0.28
N VAL A 54 -1.89 -4.83 0.23
CA VAL A 54 -1.36 -4.02 -0.87
C VAL A 54 0.16 -4.05 -0.77
N ALA A 55 0.86 -4.22 -1.90
CA ALA A 55 2.31 -4.19 -1.87
C ALA A 55 2.75 -2.78 -1.46
N SER A 56 3.46 -2.73 -0.34
CA SER A 56 4.23 -1.59 0.10
C SER A 56 5.69 -2.04 0.22
N PRO A 57 6.67 -1.13 0.07
CA PRO A 57 8.10 -1.44 0.21
C PRO A 57 8.44 -1.96 1.61
N THR A 58 7.59 -1.68 2.61
CA THR A 58 7.68 -2.20 3.98
C THR A 58 6.90 -3.49 4.20
N ALA A 59 6.08 -3.93 3.24
CA ALA A 59 5.30 -5.14 3.38
C ALA A 59 6.25 -6.34 3.50
N PRO A 60 6.05 -7.25 4.47
CA PRO A 60 6.85 -8.45 4.54
C PRO A 60 6.71 -9.20 3.22
N ALA A 61 7.86 -9.58 2.62
CA ALA A 61 7.86 -10.36 1.40
C ALA A 61 6.93 -11.57 1.58
N ALA A 62 5.98 -11.74 0.66
CA ALA A 62 5.06 -12.87 0.71
C ALA A 62 5.87 -14.17 0.83
N PRO A 63 5.46 -15.13 1.68
CA PRO A 63 6.18 -16.39 1.81
C PRO A 63 6.24 -17.06 0.44
N VAL A 64 7.46 -17.26 -0.07
CA VAL A 64 7.67 -17.97 -1.32
C VAL A 64 7.26 -19.42 -1.09
N PRO A 65 6.33 -19.98 -1.88
CA PRO A 65 5.97 -21.39 -1.72
C PRO A 65 7.22 -22.23 -1.96
N MET A 66 7.74 -22.86 -0.91
CA MET A 66 8.81 -23.84 -1.03
C MET A 66 8.26 -25.01 -1.85
N ARG A 67 8.80 -25.20 -3.06
CA ARG A 67 8.57 -26.42 -3.81
C ARG A 67 9.11 -27.57 -2.98
N ARG A 68 8.22 -28.46 -2.50
CA ARG A 68 8.65 -29.73 -1.92
C ARG A 68 9.44 -30.49 -2.99
N ALA A 69 10.66 -30.89 -2.66
CA ALA A 69 11.39 -31.89 -3.43
C ALA A 69 10.63 -33.22 -3.33
N ALA A 70 10.51 -33.91 -4.47
CA ALA A 70 9.84 -35.20 -4.61
C ALA A 70 10.70 -36.34 -4.06
#